data_AF-A0AAD3MU97-F1
#
_entry.id   AF-A0AAD3MU97-F1
#
_cell.length_a   1.000
_cell.length_b   1.000
_cell.length_c   1.000
_cell.angle_alpha   90.00
_cell.angle_beta   90.00
_cell.angle_gamma   90.00
#
_symmetry.space_group_name_H-M   'P 1'
#
loop_
_entity.id
_entity.type
_entity.pdbx_description
1 polymer ?
#
loop_
_entity_poly.entity_id
_entity_poly.type
_entity_poly.pdbx_seq_one_letter_code
_entity_poly.pdbx_strand_id
1 'polypeptide(L)'
;MFGRSRSWVGGQGRTKNIHSLDHLKYMYHVLTKNTTVTDHNRNLLVETIRSITEILIWGDQNDSSVFDFFLEKNMFAFFLNILRQKSGRYVCVQLLQTLNILFENISHETSLYYLLSNNHVNSIIVHKFDFSDEEIMAYYISFLKTLSLKLNNHTVHFFYNEHTNDFALYTEAIKFFNHPESMVRIAVRTITLNVYKVSLDNQHMLHYIRDKTAVPYFSNLVWFIGSHVIELDKCVQTDEEHKNRGKLSDLVAEHLDHLHYLNDILIINCEFLNDVLTDHLLNRLFLPLYVYSLVSPETSEDRKINSQVSLYLLSQVFLIIHYQNFQISLAIRVFFMLRSLSLQLQGEPETQLPLTRPEDLIKTDDVDLNNSDLIACMVVSKDGGQAQRFLAVDVYQMSLVEPETKRLGWGVVKFAGLLQDMQVSGVEDDSRALNIVIHKPSSNPHAKPLPILQANFIFADHIRCIIAKQRLAKGRIQARRMKMQRIAALLDLPVQPSATEVLGFGQTANASPSGLPFRFYEQSRRAPNDPTANRSVFASVDKVPAFSNHKCFFKTKNLCPCASGVSL
;
A
#
# COMPACT_ATOMS: atom_id res chain seq x y z
N MET A 1 18.87 39.10 -27.45
CA MET A 1 19.48 40.11 -28.34
C MET A 1 19.04 39.82 -29.76
N PHE A 2 18.01 40.51 -30.26
CA PHE A 2 17.55 40.35 -31.65
C PHE A 2 18.02 41.56 -32.46
N GLY A 3 19.10 41.38 -33.21
CA GLY A 3 19.62 42.38 -34.14
C GLY A 3 18.83 42.37 -35.46
N ARG A 4 18.08 43.44 -35.71
CA ARG A 4 17.54 43.76 -37.04
C ARG A 4 18.70 44.01 -38.01
N SER A 5 18.79 43.24 -39.10
CA SER A 5 19.58 43.61 -40.27
C SER A 5 18.68 44.22 -41.35
N ARG A 6 19.13 45.36 -41.90
CA ARG A 6 18.44 46.21 -42.86
C ARG A 6 18.38 45.60 -44.26
N SER A 7 17.29 45.87 -44.95
CA SER A 7 17.06 45.63 -46.37
C SER A 7 17.81 46.65 -47.25
N TRP A 8 18.34 46.21 -48.39
CA TRP A 8 18.33 46.98 -49.64
C TRP A 8 18.69 46.12 -50.86
N VAL A 9 17.76 46.05 -51.82
CA VAL A 9 17.87 46.30 -53.28
C VAL A 9 16.81 45.48 -54.01
N GLY A 10 16.05 46.19 -54.85
CA GLY A 10 14.78 45.76 -55.43
C GLY A 10 14.85 44.63 -56.44
N GLY A 11 13.76 43.87 -56.45
CA GLY A 11 13.39 42.89 -57.46
C GLY A 11 11.94 42.52 -57.24
N GLN A 12 11.09 42.87 -58.19
CA GLN A 12 9.65 42.66 -58.20
C GLN A 12 9.35 41.15 -58.17
N GLY A 13 9.05 40.61 -56.99
CA GLY A 13 8.69 39.22 -56.77
C GLY A 13 7.54 39.17 -55.78
N ARG A 14 6.44 38.50 -56.18
CA ARG A 14 5.31 38.17 -55.29
C ARG A 14 5.85 37.78 -53.93
N THR A 15 5.35 38.39 -52.86
CA THR A 15 5.59 37.93 -51.48
C THR A 15 5.23 36.45 -51.44
N LYS A 16 6.23 35.56 -51.51
CA LYS A 16 6.00 34.11 -51.47
C LYS A 16 5.32 33.86 -50.13
N ASN A 17 4.08 33.39 -50.19
CA ASN A 17 3.32 33.13 -48.99
C ASN A 17 4.03 32.00 -48.24
N ILE A 18 4.76 32.36 -47.17
CA ILE A 18 5.70 31.47 -46.47
C ILE A 18 4.93 30.27 -45.90
N HIS A 19 3.70 30.49 -45.48
CA HIS A 19 2.76 29.45 -45.05
C HIS A 19 1.80 29.12 -46.20
N SER A 20 2.20 28.21 -47.08
CA SER A 20 1.34 27.72 -48.17
C SER A 20 1.66 26.27 -48.55
N LEU A 21 0.65 25.56 -49.05
CA LEU A 21 0.82 24.20 -49.58
C LEU A 21 1.86 24.13 -50.71
N ASP A 22 1.94 25.16 -51.56
CA ASP A 22 2.94 25.22 -52.62
C ASP A 22 4.36 25.37 -52.08
N HIS A 23 4.54 26.09 -50.97
CA HIS A 23 5.82 26.14 -50.28
C HIS A 23 6.19 24.78 -49.66
N LEU A 24 5.22 24.07 -49.06
CA LEU A 24 5.43 22.73 -48.54
C LEU A 24 5.84 21.73 -49.64
N LYS A 25 5.21 21.79 -50.82
CA LYS A 25 5.60 20.98 -52.00
C LYS A 25 7.04 21.27 -52.43
N TYR A 26 7.47 22.53 -52.39
CA TYR A 26 8.86 22.88 -52.66
C TYR A 26 9.82 22.32 -51.60
N MET A 27 9.48 22.43 -50.30
CA MET A 27 10.27 21.83 -49.21
C MET A 27 10.38 20.31 -49.35
N TYR A 28 9.32 19.62 -49.74
CA TYR A 28 9.34 18.18 -50.06
C TYR A 28 10.35 17.85 -51.18
N HIS A 29 10.40 18.68 -52.23
CA HIS A 29 11.39 18.51 -53.31
C HIS A 29 12.83 18.71 -52.82
N VAL A 30 13.05 19.63 -51.87
CA VAL A 30 14.36 19.84 -51.26
C VAL A 30 14.78 18.60 -50.45
N LEU A 31 13.88 18.04 -49.64
CA LEU A 31 14.16 16.83 -48.85
C LEU A 31 14.43 15.60 -49.71
N THR A 32 13.65 15.39 -50.77
CA THR A 32 13.83 14.26 -51.70
C THR A 32 15.15 14.33 -52.48
N LYS A 33 15.66 15.54 -52.77
CA LYS A 33 16.98 15.72 -53.40
C LYS A 33 18.15 15.57 -52.43
N ASN A 34 17.92 15.76 -51.13
CA ASN A 34 18.96 15.77 -50.10
C ASN A 34 18.68 14.71 -49.03
N THR A 35 18.55 13.46 -49.45
CA THR A 35 18.25 12.35 -48.53
C THR A 35 19.42 12.04 -47.59
N THR A 36 20.65 12.26 -48.02
CA THR A 36 21.86 12.04 -47.22
C THR A 36 22.43 13.32 -46.63
N VAL A 37 22.69 13.36 -45.33
CA VAL A 37 23.26 14.54 -44.66
C VAL A 37 24.76 14.63 -44.91
N THR A 38 25.21 15.82 -45.29
CA THR A 38 26.61 16.19 -45.54
C THR A 38 26.91 17.56 -44.93
N ASP A 39 28.18 17.90 -44.75
CA ASP A 39 28.56 19.21 -44.20
C ASP A 39 28.08 20.40 -45.05
N HIS A 40 27.88 20.19 -46.35
CA HIS A 40 27.44 21.21 -47.30
C HIS A 40 25.92 21.45 -47.26
N ASN A 41 25.12 20.41 -46.98
CA ASN A 41 23.65 20.51 -47.02
C ASN A 41 22.97 20.53 -45.64
N ARG A 42 23.71 20.28 -44.54
CA ARG A 42 23.15 20.23 -43.18
C ARG A 42 22.35 21.48 -42.78
N ASN A 43 22.84 22.68 -43.13
CA ASN A 43 22.15 23.93 -42.80
C ASN A 43 20.85 24.07 -43.61
N LEU A 44 20.88 23.69 -44.89
CA LEU A 44 19.71 23.69 -45.75
C LEU A 44 18.64 22.72 -45.22
N LEU A 45 19.04 21.51 -44.82
CA LEU A 45 18.13 20.50 -44.29
C LEU A 45 17.48 20.94 -42.97
N VAL A 46 18.27 21.47 -42.04
CA VAL A 46 17.76 22.03 -40.78
C VAL A 46 16.74 23.12 -41.03
N GLU A 47 17.05 24.10 -41.89
CA GLU A 47 16.14 25.19 -42.21
C GLU A 47 14.88 24.71 -42.92
N THR A 48 15.01 23.73 -43.81
CA THR A 48 13.88 23.09 -44.50
C THR A 48 12.93 22.42 -43.50
N ILE A 49 13.46 21.69 -42.52
CA ILE A 49 12.66 21.02 -41.47
C ILE A 49 11.98 22.05 -40.57
N ARG A 50 12.68 23.12 -40.21
CA ARG A 50 12.14 24.25 -39.44
C ARG A 50 10.97 24.91 -40.18
N SER A 51 11.15 25.24 -41.46
CA SER A 51 10.09 25.82 -42.29
C SER A 51 8.90 24.87 -42.47
N ILE A 52 9.12 23.57 -42.68
CA ILE A 52 8.02 22.58 -42.72
C ILE A 52 7.22 22.63 -41.42
N THR A 53 7.89 22.69 -40.28
CA THR A 53 7.23 22.73 -38.96
C THR A 53 6.42 23.99 -38.75
N GLU A 54 6.93 25.16 -39.16
CA GLU A 54 6.15 26.40 -39.14
C GLU A 54 4.91 26.32 -40.02
N ILE A 55 5.02 25.71 -41.21
CA ILE A 55 3.88 25.49 -42.11
C ILE A 55 2.87 24.51 -41.49
N LEU A 56 3.33 23.45 -40.81
CA LEU A 56 2.44 22.49 -40.13
C LEU A 56 1.69 23.14 -38.98
N ILE A 57 2.36 23.94 -38.14
CA ILE A 57 1.71 24.64 -37.02
C ILE A 57 0.66 25.62 -37.55
N TRP A 58 0.99 26.38 -38.60
CA TRP A 58 0.02 27.27 -39.24
C TRP A 58 -1.12 26.50 -39.90
N GLY A 59 -0.81 25.43 -40.62
CA GLY A 59 -1.76 24.58 -41.34
C GLY A 59 -2.75 23.88 -40.41
N ASP A 60 -2.31 23.50 -39.21
CA ASP A 60 -3.15 22.91 -38.16
C ASP A 60 -4.40 23.76 -37.92
N GLN A 61 -4.23 25.08 -37.83
CA GLN A 61 -5.28 26.03 -37.46
C GLN A 61 -5.99 26.65 -38.67
N ASN A 62 -5.38 26.64 -39.86
CA ASN A 62 -5.83 27.46 -40.99
C ASN A 62 -6.13 26.68 -42.27
N ASP A 63 -5.46 25.54 -42.52
CA ASP A 63 -5.56 24.82 -43.81
C ASP A 63 -5.22 23.33 -43.66
N SER A 64 -6.24 22.48 -43.60
CA SER A 64 -6.09 21.03 -43.44
C SER A 64 -5.37 20.35 -44.62
N SER A 65 -5.40 20.97 -45.81
CA SER A 65 -4.76 20.40 -47.01
C SER A 65 -3.23 20.28 -46.86
N VAL A 66 -2.64 21.09 -45.98
CA VAL A 66 -1.23 21.01 -45.59
C VAL A 66 -0.92 19.67 -44.94
N PHE A 67 -1.75 19.22 -43.99
CA PHE A 67 -1.59 17.94 -43.32
C PHE A 67 -1.85 16.77 -44.26
N ASP A 68 -2.90 16.86 -45.09
CA ASP A 68 -3.21 15.83 -46.09
C ASP A 68 -1.99 15.56 -46.98
N PHE A 69 -1.37 16.62 -47.51
CA PHE A 69 -0.16 16.48 -48.33
C PHE A 69 1.05 15.94 -47.55
N PHE A 70 1.28 16.43 -46.34
CA PHE A 70 2.38 15.98 -45.49
C PHE A 70 2.30 14.46 -45.21
N LEU A 71 1.09 13.96 -44.98
CA LEU A 71 0.82 12.55 -44.74
C LEU A 71 0.90 11.73 -46.02
N GLU A 72 0.28 12.19 -47.12
CA GLU A 72 0.31 11.50 -48.42
C GLU A 72 1.76 11.26 -48.89
N LYS A 73 2.65 12.23 -48.64
CA LYS A 73 4.07 12.14 -48.99
C LYS A 73 4.96 11.53 -47.90
N ASN A 74 4.38 11.07 -46.79
CA ASN A 74 5.08 10.51 -45.63
C ASN A 74 6.29 11.37 -45.21
N MET A 75 6.10 12.69 -45.18
CA MET A 75 7.21 13.64 -45.03
C MET A 75 7.90 13.51 -43.66
N PHE A 76 7.19 13.04 -42.63
CA PHE A 76 7.75 12.79 -41.30
C PHE A 76 8.88 11.73 -41.34
N ALA A 77 8.82 10.76 -42.25
CA ALA A 77 9.87 9.75 -42.38
C ALA A 77 11.24 10.34 -42.75
N PHE A 78 11.28 11.49 -43.43
CA PHE A 78 12.54 12.19 -43.71
C PHE A 78 13.20 12.67 -42.42
N PHE A 79 12.42 13.10 -41.43
CA PHE A 79 12.96 13.61 -40.16
C PHE A 79 13.66 12.47 -39.42
N LEU A 80 13.02 11.29 -39.38
CA LEU A 80 13.58 10.07 -38.81
C LEU A 80 14.82 9.58 -39.58
N ASN A 81 14.80 9.63 -40.90
CA ASN A 81 15.94 9.23 -41.73
C ASN A 81 17.14 10.15 -41.52
N ILE A 82 16.93 11.46 -41.43
CA ILE A 82 17.98 12.44 -41.14
C ILE A 82 18.54 12.21 -39.73
N LEU A 83 17.69 11.90 -38.75
CA LEU A 83 18.14 11.60 -37.39
C LEU A 83 19.03 10.35 -37.33
N ARG A 84 18.69 9.30 -38.09
CA ARG A 84 19.41 8.01 -38.10
C ARG A 84 20.81 8.06 -38.74
N GLN A 85 21.11 9.08 -39.52
CA GLN A 85 22.33 9.15 -40.33
C GLN A 85 23.61 9.59 -39.58
N LYS A 86 23.57 9.69 -38.24
CA LYS A 86 24.70 10.21 -37.43
C LYS A 86 25.19 11.57 -37.93
N SER A 87 24.25 12.45 -38.22
CA SER A 87 24.37 13.75 -38.88
C SER A 87 25.11 14.85 -38.08
N GLY A 88 25.78 14.47 -36.99
CA GLY A 88 26.42 15.37 -36.04
C GLY A 88 25.46 16.04 -35.04
N ARG A 89 26.02 16.61 -33.96
CA ARG A 89 25.31 17.27 -32.85
C ARG A 89 24.30 18.31 -33.35
N TYR A 90 24.73 19.22 -34.23
CA TYR A 90 23.93 20.35 -34.70
C TYR A 90 22.59 19.92 -35.31
N VAL A 91 22.61 18.95 -36.24
CA VAL A 91 21.38 18.49 -36.92
C VAL A 91 20.45 17.76 -35.93
N CYS A 92 21.01 16.96 -35.02
CA CYS A 92 20.25 16.25 -34.00
C CYS A 92 19.52 17.20 -33.05
N VAL A 93 20.24 18.20 -32.51
CA VAL A 93 19.69 19.22 -31.61
C VAL A 93 18.56 19.98 -32.30
N GLN A 94 18.78 20.44 -33.53
CA GLN A 94 17.80 21.21 -34.29
C GLN A 94 16.55 20.39 -34.63
N LEU A 95 16.70 19.11 -34.95
CA LEU A 95 15.58 18.20 -35.14
C LEU A 95 14.74 18.03 -33.88
N LEU A 96 15.38 17.76 -32.73
CA LEU A 96 14.68 17.62 -31.45
C LEU A 96 13.96 18.91 -31.05
N GLN A 97 14.62 20.06 -31.18
CA GLN A 97 14.01 21.38 -30.96
C GLN A 97 12.77 21.58 -31.84
N THR A 98 12.91 21.29 -33.12
CA THR A 98 11.84 21.48 -34.10
C THR A 98 10.64 20.57 -33.80
N LEU A 99 10.88 19.30 -33.46
CA LEU A 99 9.84 18.36 -33.05
C LEU A 99 9.15 18.81 -31.75
N ASN A 100 9.92 19.32 -30.79
CA ASN A 100 9.38 19.83 -29.54
C ASN A 100 8.41 21.00 -29.80
N ILE A 101 8.82 21.98 -30.62
CA ILE A 101 7.98 23.12 -31.02
C ILE A 101 6.73 22.64 -31.76
N LEU A 102 6.84 21.65 -32.66
CA LEU A 102 5.70 21.08 -33.35
C LEU A 102 4.66 20.55 -32.36
N PHE A 103 5.05 19.59 -31.50
CA PHE A 103 4.10 18.96 -30.60
C PHE A 103 3.59 19.90 -29.51
N GLU A 104 4.36 20.90 -29.09
CA GLU A 104 3.87 21.92 -28.15
C GLU A 104 2.69 22.72 -28.76
N ASN A 105 2.81 23.11 -30.03
CA ASN A 105 1.90 24.05 -30.69
C ASN A 105 0.77 23.42 -31.50
N ILE A 106 0.76 22.11 -31.75
CA ILE A 106 -0.40 21.43 -32.34
C ILE A 106 -1.58 21.48 -31.36
N SER A 107 -2.70 21.97 -31.89
CA SER A 107 -3.94 22.26 -31.18
C SER A 107 -5.05 21.28 -31.53
N HIS A 108 -5.19 20.90 -32.81
CA HIS A 108 -6.28 20.01 -33.23
C HIS A 108 -5.96 18.54 -32.96
N GLU A 109 -6.94 17.87 -32.36
CA GLU A 109 -6.86 16.45 -31.98
C GLU A 109 -6.64 15.52 -33.18
N THR A 110 -7.28 15.81 -34.31
CA THR A 110 -7.10 15.06 -35.56
C THR A 110 -5.66 15.12 -36.06
N SER A 111 -5.05 16.31 -36.07
CA SER A 111 -3.66 16.51 -36.48
C SER A 111 -2.70 15.79 -35.56
N LEU A 112 -2.96 15.85 -34.24
CA LEU A 112 -2.18 15.11 -33.24
C LEU A 112 -2.26 13.60 -33.49
N TYR A 113 -3.47 13.05 -33.69
CA TYR A 113 -3.64 11.63 -34.00
C TYR A 113 -2.90 11.22 -35.26
N TYR A 114 -2.92 12.03 -36.32
CA TYR A 114 -2.19 11.72 -37.53
C TYR A 114 -0.68 11.68 -37.32
N LEU A 115 -0.12 12.63 -36.57
CA LEU A 115 1.31 12.64 -36.25
C LEU A 115 1.73 11.43 -35.42
N LEU A 116 0.88 10.97 -34.50
CA LEU A 116 1.16 9.82 -33.63
C LEU A 116 0.94 8.45 -34.31
N SER A 117 0.01 8.36 -35.28
CA SER A 117 -0.46 7.08 -35.85
C SER A 117 0.60 6.26 -36.60
N ASN A 118 1.59 6.89 -37.22
CA ASN A 118 2.58 6.18 -38.05
C ASN A 118 3.79 5.62 -37.29
N ASN A 119 3.75 5.60 -35.96
CA ASN A 119 4.80 5.06 -35.08
C ASN A 119 6.21 5.72 -35.24
N HIS A 120 6.31 6.79 -36.03
CA HIS A 120 7.55 7.56 -36.20
C HIS A 120 7.98 8.21 -34.89
N VAL A 121 7.02 8.69 -34.09
CA VAL A 121 7.28 9.30 -32.78
C VAL A 121 7.90 8.29 -31.83
N ASN A 122 7.34 7.09 -31.70
CA ASN A 122 7.95 6.04 -30.89
C ASN A 122 9.34 5.65 -31.41
N SER A 123 9.55 5.65 -32.73
CA SER A 123 10.87 5.41 -33.33
C SER A 123 11.90 6.47 -32.96
N ILE A 124 11.48 7.71 -32.72
CA ILE A 124 12.32 8.80 -32.23
C ILE A 124 12.57 8.64 -30.73
N ILE A 125 11.52 8.29 -29.95
CA ILE A 125 11.65 8.04 -28.50
C ILE A 125 12.70 6.96 -28.23
N VAL A 126 12.63 5.81 -28.91
CA VAL A 126 13.56 4.70 -28.67
C VAL A 126 14.93 4.85 -29.36
N HIS A 127 15.14 5.96 -30.08
CA HIS A 127 16.39 6.23 -30.78
C HIS A 127 17.57 6.33 -29.80
N LYS A 128 18.74 5.84 -30.22
CA LYS A 128 19.96 5.82 -29.40
C LYS A 128 20.72 7.12 -29.56
N PHE A 129 20.30 8.14 -28.83
CA PHE A 129 21.01 9.42 -28.73
C PHE A 129 22.32 9.28 -27.94
N ASP A 130 23.28 10.15 -28.23
CA ASP A 130 24.49 10.31 -27.43
C ASP A 130 24.21 11.24 -26.24
N PHE A 131 23.89 10.61 -25.11
CA PHE A 131 23.57 11.29 -23.87
C PHE A 131 24.79 11.77 -23.07
N SER A 132 26.01 11.57 -23.59
CA SER A 132 27.17 12.30 -23.06
C SER A 132 27.11 13.80 -23.37
N ASP A 133 26.26 14.18 -24.34
CA ASP A 133 25.96 15.57 -24.67
C ASP A 133 24.74 16.08 -23.89
N GLU A 134 24.99 16.93 -22.89
CA GLU A 134 23.95 17.53 -22.02
C GLU A 134 22.89 18.30 -22.81
N GLU A 135 23.25 18.92 -23.94
CA GLU A 135 22.30 19.67 -24.77
C GLU A 135 21.32 18.71 -25.47
N ILE A 136 21.82 17.61 -26.03
CA ILE A 136 20.97 16.59 -26.66
C ILE A 136 20.04 15.97 -25.61
N MET A 137 20.57 15.66 -24.43
CA MET A 137 19.78 15.16 -23.30
C MET A 137 18.64 16.11 -22.93
N ALA A 138 18.94 17.39 -22.74
CA ALA A 138 17.97 18.40 -22.34
C ALA A 138 16.82 18.51 -23.36
N TYR A 139 17.14 18.57 -24.67
CA TYR A 139 16.11 18.60 -25.71
C TYR A 139 15.32 17.31 -25.81
N TYR A 140 15.96 16.15 -25.64
CA TYR A 140 15.29 14.86 -25.64
C TYR A 140 14.29 14.74 -24.48
N ILE A 141 14.71 15.07 -23.25
CA ILE A 141 13.84 15.03 -22.08
C ILE A 141 12.70 16.05 -22.20
N SER A 142 12.98 17.24 -22.73
CA SER A 142 11.93 18.22 -23.03
C SER A 142 10.92 17.67 -24.03
N PHE A 143 11.38 16.98 -25.08
CA PHE A 143 10.51 16.36 -26.07
C PHE A 143 9.61 15.28 -25.44
N LEU A 144 10.16 14.38 -24.60
CA LEU A 144 9.35 13.40 -23.88
C LEU A 144 8.30 14.06 -22.98
N LYS A 145 8.68 15.13 -22.26
CA LYS A 145 7.75 15.90 -21.41
C LYS A 145 6.64 16.54 -22.24
N THR A 146 6.96 17.11 -23.39
CA THR A 146 5.94 17.70 -24.28
C THR A 146 4.95 16.65 -24.78
N LEU A 147 5.42 15.46 -25.14
CA LEU A 147 4.54 14.35 -25.50
C LEU A 147 3.69 13.89 -24.31
N SER A 148 4.26 13.81 -23.10
CA SER A 148 3.50 13.40 -21.91
C SER A 148 2.39 14.39 -21.54
N LEU A 149 2.51 15.66 -21.92
CA LEU A 149 1.47 16.67 -21.73
C LEU A 149 0.31 16.53 -22.73
N LYS A 150 0.49 15.78 -23.83
CA LYS A 150 -0.56 15.45 -24.80
C LYS A 150 -1.24 14.09 -24.52
N LEU A 151 -0.90 13.43 -23.41
CA LEU A 151 -1.53 12.17 -23.02
C LEU A 151 -2.96 12.38 -22.53
N ASN A 152 -3.87 11.57 -23.06
CA ASN A 152 -5.24 11.40 -22.62
C ASN A 152 -5.65 9.92 -22.86
N ASN A 153 -6.87 9.55 -22.47
CA ASN A 153 -7.35 8.17 -22.53
C ASN A 153 -7.32 7.57 -23.95
N HIS A 154 -7.25 8.38 -24.98
CA HIS A 154 -7.13 7.96 -26.38
C HIS A 154 -5.68 7.97 -26.88
N THR A 155 -4.95 9.07 -26.66
CA THR A 155 -3.59 9.25 -27.20
C THR A 155 -2.57 8.31 -26.56
N VAL A 156 -2.81 7.86 -25.32
CA VAL A 156 -1.91 6.94 -24.60
C VAL A 156 -1.70 5.62 -25.36
N HIS A 157 -2.70 5.17 -26.12
CA HIS A 157 -2.63 3.95 -26.93
C HIS A 157 -1.66 4.05 -28.12
N PHE A 158 -1.25 5.27 -28.52
CA PHE A 158 -0.17 5.40 -29.51
C PHE A 158 1.21 5.11 -28.92
N PHE A 159 1.37 5.20 -27.60
CA PHE A 159 2.65 4.98 -26.92
C PHE A 159 2.73 3.62 -26.22
N TYR A 160 1.57 3.04 -25.87
CA TYR A 160 1.48 1.73 -25.25
C TYR A 160 0.94 0.68 -26.23
N ASN A 161 1.73 -0.36 -26.46
CA ASN A 161 1.34 -1.52 -27.24
C ASN A 161 1.06 -2.70 -26.31
N GLU A 162 -0.21 -3.08 -26.22
CA GLU A 162 -0.67 -4.18 -25.36
C GLU A 162 -0.14 -5.55 -25.80
N HIS A 163 0.01 -5.78 -27.11
CA HIS A 163 0.46 -7.07 -27.64
C HIS A 163 1.92 -7.35 -27.31
N THR A 164 2.76 -6.31 -27.38
CA THR A 164 4.19 -6.44 -27.08
C THR A 164 4.51 -6.11 -25.62
N ASN A 165 3.53 -5.65 -24.83
CA ASN A 165 3.74 -5.08 -23.49
C ASN A 165 4.88 -4.05 -23.52
N ASP A 166 4.78 -3.07 -24.40
CA ASP A 166 5.78 -2.02 -24.56
C ASP A 166 5.15 -0.63 -24.38
N PHE A 167 5.80 0.22 -23.59
CA PHE A 167 5.39 1.59 -23.36
C PHE A 167 6.59 2.51 -23.58
N ALA A 168 6.85 2.87 -24.84
CA ALA A 168 8.08 3.57 -25.23
C ALA A 168 8.30 4.86 -24.45
N LEU A 169 7.28 5.73 -24.37
CA LEU A 169 7.38 7.02 -23.69
C LEU A 169 7.73 6.88 -22.20
N TYR A 170 7.04 5.97 -21.50
CA TYR A 170 7.22 5.78 -20.07
C TYR A 170 8.54 5.08 -19.74
N THR A 171 8.85 3.97 -20.44
CA THR A 171 10.06 3.18 -20.18
C THR A 171 11.36 3.93 -20.50
N GLU A 172 11.39 4.74 -21.56
CA GLU A 172 12.55 5.58 -21.86
C GLU A 172 12.69 6.73 -20.85
N ALA A 173 11.59 7.34 -20.40
CA ALA A 173 11.64 8.44 -19.43
C ALA A 173 12.18 8.00 -18.06
N ILE A 174 11.71 6.87 -17.52
CA ILE A 174 12.09 6.45 -16.16
C ILE A 174 13.56 6.06 -16.01
N LYS A 175 14.31 5.88 -17.11
CA LYS A 175 15.77 5.66 -17.06
C LYS A 175 16.52 6.86 -16.48
N PHE A 176 15.94 8.05 -16.56
CA PHE A 176 16.54 9.32 -16.12
C PHE A 176 16.05 9.78 -14.74
N PHE A 177 15.37 8.91 -13.99
CA PHE A 177 14.79 9.28 -12.69
C PHE A 177 15.82 9.78 -11.67
N ASN A 178 17.05 9.31 -11.77
CA ASN A 178 18.18 9.67 -10.92
C ASN A 178 19.28 10.39 -11.71
N HIS A 179 18.90 11.32 -12.59
CA HIS A 179 19.85 12.17 -13.31
C HIS A 179 20.45 13.23 -12.36
N PRO A 180 21.73 13.64 -12.50
CA PRO A 180 22.35 14.66 -11.63
C PRO A 180 21.67 16.04 -11.74
N GLU A 181 21.17 16.40 -12.92
CA GLU A 181 20.44 17.66 -13.09
C GLU A 181 19.01 17.60 -12.56
N SER A 182 18.66 18.54 -11.68
CA SER A 182 17.31 18.63 -11.09
C SER A 182 16.21 18.82 -12.14
N MET A 183 16.45 19.64 -13.16
CA MET A 183 15.48 19.90 -14.24
C MET A 183 15.09 18.62 -15.00
N VAL A 184 16.04 17.71 -15.21
CA VAL A 184 15.77 16.40 -15.82
C VAL A 184 14.92 15.54 -14.89
N ARG A 185 15.25 15.47 -13.58
CA ARG A 185 14.44 14.76 -12.59
C ARG A 185 13.00 15.30 -12.54
N ILE A 186 12.82 16.63 -12.54
CA ILE A 186 11.51 17.29 -12.55
C ILE A 186 10.69 16.91 -13.80
N ALA A 187 11.33 16.89 -14.97
CA ALA A 187 10.68 16.48 -16.21
C ALA A 187 10.24 15.00 -16.16
N VAL A 188 11.10 14.09 -15.69
CA VAL A 188 10.78 12.67 -15.52
C VAL A 188 9.60 12.50 -14.54
N ARG A 189 9.62 13.20 -13.41
CA ARG A 189 8.51 13.21 -12.45
C ARG A 189 7.20 13.64 -13.11
N THR A 190 7.22 14.74 -13.87
CA THR A 190 6.05 15.21 -14.63
C THR A 190 5.53 14.13 -15.60
N ILE A 191 6.43 13.48 -16.35
CA ILE A 191 6.06 12.41 -17.30
C ILE A 191 5.41 11.25 -16.54
N THR A 192 6.02 10.77 -15.44
CA THR A 192 5.47 9.66 -14.66
C THR A 192 4.10 9.97 -14.08
N LEU A 193 3.88 11.19 -13.56
CA LEU A 193 2.59 11.60 -13.00
C LEU A 193 1.49 11.63 -14.08
N ASN A 194 1.80 12.16 -15.27
CA ASN A 194 0.86 12.17 -16.38
C ASN A 194 0.52 10.74 -16.84
N VAL A 195 1.51 9.85 -16.91
CA VAL A 195 1.32 8.43 -17.25
C VAL A 195 0.44 7.74 -16.21
N TYR A 196 0.71 7.92 -14.91
CA TYR A 196 -0.10 7.31 -13.85
C TYR A 196 -1.54 7.82 -13.88
N LYS A 197 -1.74 9.12 -14.10
CA LYS A 197 -3.07 9.73 -14.19
C LYS A 197 -3.91 9.16 -15.34
N VAL A 198 -3.34 9.05 -16.54
CA VAL A 198 -4.06 8.52 -17.71
C VAL A 198 -4.27 7.00 -17.63
N SER A 199 -3.43 6.30 -16.88
CA SER A 199 -3.52 4.84 -16.74
C SER A 199 -4.67 4.39 -15.84
N LEU A 200 -5.24 5.27 -14.99
CA LEU A 200 -6.30 4.91 -14.02
C LEU A 200 -7.48 4.15 -14.65
N ASP A 201 -7.90 4.57 -15.85
CA ASP A 201 -9.03 3.97 -16.57
C ASP A 201 -8.60 2.80 -17.48
N ASN A 202 -7.31 2.46 -17.54
CA ASN A 202 -6.76 1.43 -18.43
C ASN A 202 -6.10 0.28 -17.66
N GLN A 203 -6.83 -0.81 -17.48
CA GLN A 203 -6.38 -1.98 -16.73
C GLN A 203 -5.11 -2.62 -17.31
N HIS A 204 -4.97 -2.70 -18.63
CA HIS A 204 -3.81 -3.30 -19.28
C HIS A 204 -2.53 -2.49 -19.00
N MET A 205 -2.62 -1.16 -19.07
CA MET A 205 -1.50 -0.27 -18.73
C MET A 205 -1.15 -0.33 -17.24
N LEU A 206 -2.15 -0.37 -16.34
CA LEU A 206 -1.89 -0.54 -14.90
C LEU A 206 -1.20 -1.86 -14.60
N HIS A 207 -1.64 -2.95 -15.22
CA HIS A 207 -1.00 -4.25 -15.11
C HIS A 207 0.44 -4.22 -15.61
N TYR A 208 0.69 -3.57 -16.75
CA TYR A 208 2.04 -3.37 -17.27
C TYR A 208 2.92 -2.58 -16.28
N ILE A 209 2.46 -1.43 -15.82
CA ILE A 209 3.18 -0.58 -14.88
C ILE A 209 3.48 -1.35 -13.59
N ARG A 210 2.48 -2.06 -13.05
CA ARG A 210 2.65 -2.92 -11.87
C ARG A 210 3.74 -3.97 -12.06
N ASP A 211 3.55 -4.82 -13.06
CA ASP A 211 4.26 -6.09 -13.15
C ASP A 211 5.67 -5.90 -13.72
N LYS A 212 5.91 -4.81 -14.47
CA LYS A 212 7.18 -4.57 -15.17
C LYS A 212 8.03 -3.45 -14.60
N THR A 213 7.44 -2.36 -14.08
CA THR A 213 8.22 -1.14 -13.82
C THR A 213 8.10 -0.60 -12.40
N ALA A 214 6.92 -0.62 -11.77
CA ALA A 214 6.65 0.07 -10.52
C ALA A 214 7.53 -0.42 -9.37
N VAL A 215 7.65 -1.74 -9.20
CA VAL A 215 8.47 -2.33 -8.13
C VAL A 215 9.95 -1.94 -8.24
N PRO A 216 10.66 -2.19 -9.37
CA PRO A 216 12.06 -1.78 -9.48
C PRO A 216 12.24 -0.26 -9.45
N TYR A 217 11.32 0.50 -10.06
CA TYR A 217 11.36 1.96 -10.06
C TYR A 217 11.26 2.52 -8.64
N PHE A 218 10.23 2.14 -7.87
CA PHE A 218 10.04 2.61 -6.50
C PHE A 218 11.13 2.11 -5.56
N SER A 219 11.61 0.87 -5.71
CA SER A 219 12.75 0.39 -4.93
C SER A 219 14.00 1.26 -5.14
N ASN A 220 14.31 1.60 -6.39
CA ASN A 220 15.46 2.45 -6.70
C ASN A 220 15.26 3.89 -6.24
N LEU A 221 14.07 4.45 -6.41
CA LEU A 221 13.72 5.79 -5.92
C LEU A 221 13.88 5.90 -4.41
N VAL A 222 13.32 4.94 -3.66
CA VAL A 222 13.40 4.90 -2.19
C VAL A 222 14.85 4.71 -1.72
N TRP A 223 15.62 3.87 -2.39
CA TRP A 223 17.05 3.70 -2.10
C TRP A 223 17.84 4.99 -2.34
N PHE A 224 17.56 5.70 -3.43
CA PHE A 224 18.19 6.99 -3.73
C PHE A 224 17.87 8.02 -2.66
N ILE A 225 16.60 8.16 -2.27
CA ILE A 225 16.18 9.06 -1.18
C ILE A 225 16.90 8.70 0.13
N GLY A 226 17.02 7.41 0.45
CA GLY A 226 17.76 6.98 1.64
C GLY A 226 19.24 7.36 1.59
N SER A 227 19.88 7.24 0.42
CA SER A 227 21.27 7.65 0.22
C SER A 227 21.45 9.16 0.37
N HIS A 228 20.52 9.94 -0.18
CA HIS A 228 20.46 11.41 -0.03
C HIS A 228 20.33 11.84 1.43
N VAL A 229 19.48 11.14 2.19
CA VAL A 229 19.32 11.39 3.64
C VAL A 229 20.60 11.12 4.43
N ILE A 230 21.36 10.09 4.06
CA ILE A 230 22.67 9.82 4.69
C ILE A 230 23.68 10.93 4.34
N GLU A 231 23.65 11.48 3.12
CA GLU A 231 24.50 12.63 2.78
C GLU A 231 24.09 13.88 3.58
N LEU A 232 22.79 14.14 3.71
CA LEU A 232 22.25 15.22 4.53
C LEU A 232 22.72 15.10 5.98
N ASP A 233 22.63 13.91 6.56
CA ASP A 233 23.10 13.65 7.93
C ASP A 233 24.62 13.88 8.08
N LYS A 234 25.44 13.39 7.14
CA LYS A 234 26.88 13.66 7.11
C LYS A 234 27.20 15.16 7.02
N CYS A 235 26.42 15.91 6.24
CA CYS A 235 26.57 17.35 6.12
C CYS A 235 26.36 18.06 7.46
N VAL A 236 25.39 17.61 8.25
CA VAL A 236 25.12 18.11 9.62
C VAL A 236 26.22 17.70 10.60
N GLN A 237 26.68 16.45 10.55
CA GLN A 237 27.71 15.95 11.49
C GLN A 237 29.08 16.58 11.28
N THR A 238 29.40 17.01 10.05
CA THR A 238 30.69 17.60 9.68
C THR A 238 30.68 19.13 9.62
N ASP A 239 29.58 19.77 10.06
CA ASP A 239 29.48 21.23 10.07
C ASP A 239 30.33 21.84 11.19
N GLU A 240 31.42 22.50 10.81
CA GLU A 240 32.21 23.36 11.69
C GLU A 240 31.87 24.84 11.40
N GLU A 241 31.44 25.58 12.42
CA GLU A 241 31.16 27.03 12.33
C GLU A 241 30.14 27.42 11.23
N HIS A 242 29.14 26.57 10.96
CA HIS A 242 28.08 26.84 9.97
C HIS A 242 28.55 27.01 8.52
N LYS A 243 29.75 26.52 8.19
CA LYS A 243 30.30 26.57 6.83
C LYS A 243 29.47 25.75 5.83
N ASN A 244 28.77 24.72 6.29
CA ASN A 244 27.96 23.85 5.43
C ASN A 244 26.52 24.35 5.22
N ARG A 245 26.14 25.51 5.77
CA ARG A 245 24.75 26.00 5.76
C ARG A 245 24.12 26.06 4.36
N GLY A 246 24.87 26.52 3.36
CA GLY A 246 24.40 26.57 1.97
C GLY A 246 24.11 25.18 1.42
N LYS A 247 25.11 24.29 1.49
CA LYS A 247 24.98 22.88 1.05
C LYS A 247 23.83 22.17 1.78
N LEU A 248 23.69 22.37 3.08
CA LEU A 248 22.60 21.78 3.87
C LEU A 248 21.24 22.27 3.40
N SER A 249 21.09 23.57 3.10
CA SER A 249 19.85 24.13 2.55
C SER A 249 19.48 23.47 1.23
N ASP A 250 20.45 23.26 0.34
CA ASP A 250 20.22 22.61 -0.96
C ASP A 250 19.82 21.14 -0.79
N LEU A 251 20.50 20.39 0.09
CA LEU A 251 20.17 19.00 0.40
C LEU A 251 18.76 18.86 1.02
N VAL A 252 18.39 19.78 1.90
CA VAL A 252 17.05 19.83 2.49
C VAL A 252 16.00 20.12 1.41
N ALA A 253 16.21 21.14 0.57
CA ALA A 253 15.29 21.48 -0.52
C ALA A 253 15.06 20.30 -1.46
N GLU A 254 16.14 19.61 -1.86
CA GLU A 254 16.04 18.41 -2.69
C GLU A 254 15.27 17.28 -1.99
N HIS A 255 15.49 17.08 -0.69
CA HIS A 255 14.72 16.09 0.07
C HIS A 255 13.22 16.42 0.12
N LEU A 256 12.86 17.69 0.31
CA LEU A 256 11.46 18.13 0.30
C LEU A 256 10.83 17.93 -1.08
N ASP A 257 11.55 18.21 -2.16
CA ASP A 257 11.09 17.93 -3.53
C ASP A 257 10.80 16.44 -3.76
N HIS A 258 11.59 15.54 -3.15
CA HIS A 258 11.30 14.10 -3.18
C HIS A 258 10.01 13.77 -2.45
N LEU A 259 9.79 14.32 -1.24
CA LEU A 259 8.57 14.08 -0.48
C LEU A 259 7.33 14.61 -1.20
N HIS A 260 7.40 15.79 -1.82
CA HIS A 260 6.32 16.33 -2.62
C HIS A 260 5.99 15.43 -3.82
N TYR A 261 7.00 14.94 -4.54
CA TYR A 261 6.77 14.00 -5.64
C TYR A 261 6.13 12.68 -5.18
N LEU A 262 6.59 12.11 -4.05
CA LEU A 262 5.97 10.91 -3.48
C LEU A 262 4.52 11.15 -3.09
N ASN A 263 4.22 12.30 -2.50
CA ASN A 263 2.87 12.71 -2.16
C ASN A 263 1.99 12.88 -3.42
N ASP A 264 2.52 13.48 -4.48
CA ASP A 264 1.81 13.64 -5.75
C ASP A 264 1.42 12.29 -6.34
N ILE A 265 2.29 11.27 -6.28
CA ILE A 265 1.94 9.90 -6.69
C ILE A 265 0.80 9.36 -5.82
N LEU A 266 0.89 9.50 -4.49
CA LEU A 266 -0.11 8.94 -3.58
C LEU A 266 -1.50 9.59 -3.76
N ILE A 267 -1.54 10.89 -4.07
CA ILE A 267 -2.78 11.66 -4.29
C ILE A 267 -3.47 11.29 -5.61
N ILE A 268 -2.77 10.68 -6.58
CA ILE A 268 -3.41 10.10 -7.77
C ILE A 268 -4.46 9.04 -7.37
N ASN A 269 -4.34 8.46 -6.16
CA ASN A 269 -5.27 7.47 -5.61
C ASN A 269 -5.39 6.21 -6.46
N CYS A 270 -4.29 5.81 -7.11
CA CYS A 270 -4.17 4.48 -7.69
C CYS A 270 -3.84 3.49 -6.56
N GLU A 271 -4.84 2.76 -6.07
CA GLU A 271 -4.72 1.82 -4.92
C GLU A 271 -3.49 0.93 -5.03
N PHE A 272 -3.29 0.31 -6.19
CA PHE A 272 -2.15 -0.55 -6.44
C PHE A 272 -0.79 0.16 -6.33
N LEU A 273 -0.63 1.34 -6.96
CA LEU A 273 0.63 2.09 -6.88
C LEU A 273 0.89 2.54 -5.44
N ASN A 274 -0.18 2.94 -4.75
CA ASN A 274 -0.11 3.38 -3.36
C ASN A 274 0.31 2.26 -2.44
N ASP A 275 -0.18 1.03 -2.65
CA ASP A 275 0.22 -0.15 -1.87
C ASP A 275 1.71 -0.45 -2.03
N VAL A 276 2.20 -0.52 -3.28
CA VAL A 276 3.61 -0.82 -3.54
C VAL A 276 4.52 0.29 -3.03
N LEU A 277 4.16 1.55 -3.27
CA LEU A 277 4.95 2.69 -2.82
C LEU A 277 4.97 2.77 -1.28
N THR A 278 3.83 2.59 -0.64
CA THR A 278 3.70 2.59 0.83
C THR A 278 4.55 1.50 1.46
N ASP A 279 4.52 0.28 0.92
CA ASP A 279 5.35 -0.83 1.40
C ASP A 279 6.84 -0.48 1.33
N HIS A 280 7.32 0.01 0.18
CA HIS A 280 8.73 0.39 0.02
C HIS A 280 9.12 1.55 0.94
N LEU A 281 8.30 2.60 1.03
CA LEU A 281 8.56 3.75 1.89
C LEU A 281 8.63 3.35 3.36
N LEU A 282 7.64 2.60 3.86
CA LEU A 282 7.62 2.19 5.27
C LEU A 282 8.75 1.22 5.59
N ASN A 283 8.86 0.13 4.83
CA ASN A 283 9.71 -1.00 5.20
C ASN A 283 11.17 -0.85 4.75
N ARG A 284 11.49 0.05 3.81
CA ARG A 284 12.86 0.25 3.31
C ARG A 284 13.47 1.62 3.57
N LEU A 285 12.68 2.63 3.95
CA LEU A 285 13.16 3.99 4.22
C LEU A 285 12.77 4.46 5.61
N PHE A 286 11.49 4.71 5.87
CA PHE A 286 11.08 5.42 7.07
C PHE A 286 11.29 4.62 8.35
N LEU A 287 10.88 3.35 8.42
CA LEU A 287 11.12 2.55 9.63
C LEU A 287 12.62 2.29 9.84
N PRO A 288 13.37 1.77 8.85
CA PRO A 288 14.77 1.41 9.07
C PRO A 288 15.68 2.61 9.30
N LEU A 289 15.49 3.70 8.55
CA LEU A 289 16.42 4.83 8.58
C LEU A 289 15.96 5.93 9.53
N TYR A 290 14.67 6.27 9.55
CA TYR A 290 14.21 7.39 10.36
C TYR A 290 13.88 6.87 11.76
N VAL A 291 12.93 5.96 11.89
CA VAL A 291 12.41 5.62 13.22
C VAL A 291 13.41 4.82 14.06
N TYR A 292 14.13 3.86 13.49
CA TYR A 292 15.14 3.12 14.27
C TYR A 292 16.32 3.99 14.73
N SER A 293 16.64 5.06 13.99
CA SER A 293 17.64 6.06 14.42
C SER A 293 17.21 6.89 15.64
N LEU A 294 15.94 6.80 16.05
CA LEU A 294 15.44 7.44 17.28
C LEU A 294 15.48 6.50 18.50
N VAL A 295 15.34 5.19 18.29
CA VAL A 295 14.90 4.25 19.34
C VAL A 295 15.91 3.13 19.60
N SER A 296 16.68 2.70 18.59
CA SER A 296 17.51 1.49 18.70
C SER A 296 19.00 1.80 18.58
N PRO A 297 19.76 1.83 19.69
CA PRO A 297 21.22 1.98 19.64
C PRO A 297 21.94 0.74 19.09
N GLU A 298 21.35 -0.47 19.15
CA GLU A 298 22.09 -1.73 18.95
C GLU A 298 21.91 -2.45 17.60
N THR A 299 20.97 -2.05 16.74
CA THR A 299 20.72 -2.75 15.45
C THR A 299 21.51 -2.11 14.30
N SER A 300 22.51 -2.85 13.78
CA SER A 300 23.32 -2.61 12.55
C SER A 300 23.94 -1.20 12.38
N GLU A 301 25.27 -1.11 12.47
CA GLU A 301 26.03 0.14 12.37
C GLU A 301 25.97 0.83 10.98
N ASP A 302 25.55 0.14 9.93
CA ASP A 302 25.80 0.62 8.56
C ASP A 302 24.83 1.70 8.03
N ARG A 303 23.68 1.95 8.68
CA ARG A 303 22.66 2.91 8.19
C ARG A 303 21.88 3.62 9.30
N LYS A 304 22.55 4.28 10.23
CA LYS A 304 21.90 5.20 11.19
C LYS A 304 22.22 6.64 10.86
N ILE A 305 21.24 7.51 11.11
CA ILE A 305 21.38 8.96 11.05
C ILE A 305 21.25 9.56 12.45
N ASN A 306 21.68 10.80 12.64
CA ASN A 306 21.53 11.51 13.90
C ASN A 306 20.04 11.64 14.26
N SER A 307 19.70 11.44 15.54
CA SER A 307 18.31 11.51 16.02
C SER A 307 17.66 12.86 15.76
N GLN A 308 18.41 13.98 15.78
CA GLN A 308 17.88 15.30 15.45
C GLN A 308 17.48 15.40 13.97
N VAL A 309 18.32 14.89 13.08
CA VAL A 309 18.04 14.82 11.64
C VAL A 309 16.84 13.92 11.38
N SER A 310 16.79 12.75 12.02
CA SER A 310 15.64 11.84 11.92
C SER A 310 14.33 12.50 12.37
N LEU A 311 14.30 13.18 13.52
CA LEU A 311 13.12 13.89 14.00
C LEU A 311 12.66 14.96 13.02
N TYR A 312 13.60 15.75 12.48
CA TYR A 312 13.31 16.75 11.47
C TYR A 312 12.69 16.10 10.23
N LEU A 313 13.33 15.09 9.64
CA LEU A 313 12.84 14.43 8.43
C LEU A 313 11.48 13.75 8.64
N LEU A 314 11.28 13.09 9.78
CA LEU A 314 10.00 12.50 10.14
C LEU A 314 8.90 13.55 10.28
N SER A 315 9.21 14.73 10.84
CA SER A 315 8.26 15.85 10.88
C SER A 315 7.86 16.31 9.48
N GLN A 316 8.82 16.39 8.54
CA GLN A 316 8.54 16.77 7.15
C GLN A 316 7.65 15.74 6.45
N VAL A 317 7.86 14.45 6.70
CA VAL A 317 7.00 13.37 6.17
C VAL A 317 5.54 13.56 6.61
N PHE A 318 5.30 13.83 7.89
CA PHE A 318 3.93 14.07 8.40
C PHE A 318 3.32 15.37 7.88
N LEU A 319 4.13 16.40 7.63
CA LEU A 319 3.66 17.68 7.10
C LEU A 319 3.30 17.62 5.61
N ILE A 320 4.04 16.83 4.81
CA ILE A 320 3.93 16.84 3.34
C ILE A 320 3.08 15.69 2.81
N ILE A 321 3.22 14.47 3.35
CA ILE A 321 2.50 13.30 2.82
C ILE A 321 1.11 13.26 3.43
N HIS A 322 0.08 13.57 2.62
CA HIS A 322 -1.32 13.66 3.07
C HIS A 322 -2.18 12.42 2.79
N TYR A 323 -1.57 11.31 2.35
CA TYR A 323 -2.31 10.08 2.11
C TYR A 323 -2.69 9.40 3.44
N GLN A 324 -3.99 9.39 3.74
CA GLN A 324 -4.53 9.02 5.05
C GLN A 324 -4.07 7.64 5.54
N ASN A 325 -4.13 6.61 4.68
CA ASN A 325 -3.74 5.24 5.05
C ASN A 325 -2.25 5.15 5.42
N PHE A 326 -1.41 5.86 4.66
CA PHE A 326 0.03 5.94 4.94
C PHE A 326 0.31 6.67 6.26
N GLN A 327 -0.31 7.84 6.47
CA GLN A 327 -0.13 8.61 7.71
C GLN A 327 -0.54 7.81 8.94
N ILE A 328 -1.70 7.15 8.92
CA ILE A 328 -2.19 6.32 10.03
C ILE A 328 -1.20 5.19 10.31
N SER A 329 -0.75 4.47 9.28
CA SER A 329 0.19 3.36 9.42
C SER A 329 1.53 3.81 10.03
N LEU A 330 2.10 4.91 9.52
CA LEU A 330 3.36 5.46 10.03
C LEU A 330 3.19 6.01 11.45
N ALA A 331 2.15 6.79 11.72
CA ALA A 331 1.89 7.39 13.03
C ALA A 331 1.73 6.33 14.11
N ILE A 332 0.97 5.27 13.85
CA ILE A 332 0.78 4.16 14.79
C ILE A 332 2.13 3.49 15.10
N ARG A 333 2.94 3.20 14.08
CA ARG A 333 4.26 2.56 14.27
C ARG A 333 5.22 3.45 15.05
N VAL A 334 5.31 4.73 14.68
CA VAL A 334 6.12 5.74 15.38
C VAL A 334 5.67 5.87 16.83
N PHE A 335 4.36 5.94 17.09
CA PHE A 335 3.79 6.02 18.43
C PHE A 335 4.24 4.84 19.31
N PHE A 336 4.09 3.61 18.83
CA PHE A 336 4.49 2.43 19.60
C PHE A 336 6.00 2.41 19.89
N MET A 337 6.82 2.82 18.93
CA MET A 337 8.28 2.86 19.12
C MET A 337 8.71 3.96 20.10
N LEU A 338 8.15 5.18 19.98
CA LEU A 338 8.44 6.27 20.92
C LEU A 338 7.94 5.95 22.33
N ARG A 339 6.78 5.30 22.46
CA ARG A 339 6.28 4.80 23.74
C ARG A 339 7.26 3.81 24.38
N SER A 340 7.72 2.82 23.62
CA SER A 340 8.70 1.85 24.10
C SER A 340 9.97 2.52 24.59
N LEU A 341 10.49 3.51 23.84
CA LEU A 341 11.66 4.29 24.23
C LEU A 341 11.41 5.09 25.51
N SER A 342 10.26 5.76 25.61
CA SER A 342 9.88 6.54 26.80
C SER A 342 9.83 5.68 28.05
N LEU A 343 9.21 4.50 27.97
CA LEU A 343 9.14 3.54 29.08
C LEU A 343 10.53 3.06 29.48
N GLN A 344 11.38 2.73 28.51
CA GLN A 344 12.76 2.32 28.76
C GLN A 344 13.59 3.42 29.45
N LEU A 345 13.47 4.68 29.00
CA LEU A 345 14.15 5.82 29.59
C LEU A 345 13.65 6.13 31.02
N GLN A 346 12.38 5.85 31.31
CA GLN A 346 11.79 6.00 32.64
C GLN A 346 12.04 4.80 33.56
N GLY A 347 12.52 3.67 33.02
CA GLY A 347 12.67 2.42 33.77
C GLY A 347 11.34 1.72 34.08
N GLU A 348 10.26 2.07 33.38
CA GLU A 348 8.92 1.54 33.58
C GLU A 348 8.68 0.31 32.68
N PRO A 349 8.08 -0.78 33.20
CA PRO A 349 7.74 -1.94 32.37
C PRO A 349 6.52 -1.66 31.47
N GLU A 350 6.49 -2.25 30.27
CA GLU A 350 5.30 -2.20 29.42
C GLU A 350 4.19 -3.08 30.00
N THR A 351 3.05 -2.47 30.34
CA THR A 351 1.92 -3.10 31.04
C THR A 351 0.65 -3.19 30.18
N GLN A 352 0.59 -2.40 29.10
CA GLN A 352 -0.61 -2.27 28.26
C GLN A 352 -0.53 -3.12 26.99
N LEU A 353 0.68 -3.50 26.58
CA LEU A 353 0.94 -4.38 25.44
C LEU A 353 1.68 -5.66 25.89
N PRO A 354 1.45 -6.81 25.23
CA PRO A 354 0.48 -7.04 24.15
C PRO A 354 -0.97 -6.94 24.65
N LEU A 355 -1.90 -6.59 23.74
CA LEU A 355 -3.33 -6.36 24.07
C LEU A 355 -4.01 -7.57 24.74
N THR A 356 -3.47 -8.76 24.56
CA THR A 356 -3.86 -9.97 25.29
C THR A 356 -2.64 -10.47 26.03
N ARG A 357 -2.66 -10.32 27.36
CA ARG A 357 -1.55 -10.77 28.20
C ARG A 357 -1.71 -12.26 28.49
N PRO A 358 -0.61 -13.04 28.50
CA PRO A 358 -0.67 -14.45 28.86
C PRO A 358 -1.24 -14.71 30.26
N GLU A 359 -1.11 -13.73 31.16
CA GLU A 359 -1.64 -13.76 32.52
C GLU A 359 -3.17 -13.64 32.58
N ASP A 360 -3.77 -12.95 31.61
CA ASP A 360 -5.22 -12.79 31.50
C ASP A 360 -5.89 -14.05 30.89
N LEU A 361 -5.11 -15.05 30.47
CA LEU A 361 -5.60 -16.27 29.84
C LEU A 361 -5.61 -17.44 30.83
N ILE A 362 -6.73 -18.16 30.85
CA ILE A 362 -6.88 -19.43 31.57
C ILE A 362 -5.86 -20.44 31.01
N LYS A 363 -4.98 -20.93 31.88
CA LYS A 363 -4.02 -22.01 31.59
C LYS A 363 -4.70 -23.38 31.73
N THR A 364 -4.05 -24.43 31.24
CA THR A 364 -4.51 -25.82 31.36
C THR A 364 -4.35 -26.35 32.80
N ASP A 365 -5.02 -25.69 33.75
CA ASP A 365 -5.02 -26.00 35.18
C ASP A 365 -6.48 -26.12 35.67
N ASP A 366 -6.65 -26.35 36.97
CA ASP A 366 -7.96 -26.39 37.62
C ASP A 366 -8.59 -24.99 37.68
N VAL A 367 -9.84 -24.89 37.25
CA VAL A 367 -10.58 -23.62 37.15
C VAL A 367 -11.88 -23.71 37.95
N ASP A 368 -12.20 -22.64 38.66
CA ASP A 368 -13.49 -22.45 39.31
C ASP A 368 -14.57 -22.09 38.27
N LEU A 369 -15.58 -22.93 38.14
CA LEU A 369 -16.66 -22.84 37.18
C LEU A 369 -17.96 -22.30 37.77
N ASN A 370 -17.99 -21.90 39.04
CA ASN A 370 -19.23 -21.54 39.74
C ASN A 370 -19.98 -20.36 39.09
N ASN A 371 -19.27 -19.46 38.41
CA ASN A 371 -19.84 -18.32 37.67
C ASN A 371 -19.70 -18.47 36.14
N SER A 372 -19.42 -19.68 35.65
CA SER A 372 -19.27 -19.96 34.23
C SER A 372 -20.53 -20.63 33.68
N ASP A 373 -21.12 -20.04 32.65
CA ASP A 373 -22.17 -20.75 31.90
C ASP A 373 -21.53 -21.82 31.01
N LEU A 374 -21.80 -23.08 31.35
CA LEU A 374 -21.23 -24.24 30.67
C LEU A 374 -22.22 -24.84 29.66
N ILE A 375 -21.73 -25.14 28.45
CA ILE A 375 -22.52 -25.87 27.45
C ILE A 375 -21.92 -27.26 27.26
N ALA A 376 -22.63 -28.29 27.68
CA ALA A 376 -22.20 -29.67 27.47
C ALA A 376 -22.19 -30.04 25.98
N CYS A 377 -21.10 -30.62 25.52
CA CYS A 377 -20.91 -31.07 24.15
C CYS A 377 -20.03 -32.32 24.07
N MET A 378 -20.23 -33.12 23.02
CA MET A 378 -19.31 -34.17 22.63
C MET A 378 -18.37 -33.61 21.55
N VAL A 379 -17.07 -33.69 21.81
CA VAL A 379 -16.03 -33.20 20.90
C VAL A 379 -15.48 -34.39 20.14
N VAL A 380 -15.65 -34.37 18.82
CA VAL A 380 -15.16 -35.39 17.90
C VAL A 380 -13.99 -34.81 17.11
N SER A 381 -12.77 -35.25 17.42
CA SER A 381 -11.57 -34.83 16.69
C SER A 381 -11.52 -35.47 15.31
N LYS A 382 -10.71 -34.89 14.42
CA LYS A 382 -10.42 -35.47 13.09
C LYS A 382 -9.88 -36.90 13.15
N ASP A 383 -9.15 -37.23 14.21
CA ASP A 383 -8.56 -38.56 14.42
C ASP A 383 -9.58 -39.59 14.93
N GLY A 384 -10.86 -39.23 15.01
CA GLY A 384 -11.95 -40.09 15.50
C GLY A 384 -12.06 -40.16 17.03
N GLY A 385 -11.23 -39.40 17.75
CA GLY A 385 -11.30 -39.32 19.21
C GLY A 385 -12.57 -38.60 19.66
N GLN A 386 -13.34 -39.23 20.54
CA GLN A 386 -14.56 -38.65 21.11
C GLN A 386 -14.36 -38.36 22.60
N ALA A 387 -14.72 -37.15 23.02
CA ALA A 387 -14.62 -36.75 24.41
C ALA A 387 -15.80 -35.89 24.84
N GLN A 388 -16.45 -36.25 25.95
CA GLN A 388 -17.45 -35.41 26.58
C GLN A 388 -16.76 -34.23 27.28
N ARG A 389 -17.16 -33.00 26.95
CA ARG A 389 -16.58 -31.77 27.48
C ARG A 389 -17.67 -30.72 27.75
N PHE A 390 -17.33 -29.72 28.53
CA PHE A 390 -18.11 -28.51 28.69
C PHE A 390 -17.40 -27.36 27.97
N LEU A 391 -18.13 -26.67 27.10
CA LEU A 391 -17.67 -25.45 26.45
C LEU A 391 -17.95 -24.27 27.36
N ALA A 392 -16.89 -23.56 27.74
CA ALA A 392 -16.95 -22.27 28.40
C ALA A 392 -16.42 -21.18 27.45
N VAL A 393 -17.08 -20.02 27.43
CA VAL A 393 -16.68 -18.86 26.62
C VAL A 393 -16.40 -17.70 27.55
N ASP A 394 -15.15 -17.25 27.54
CA ASP A 394 -14.63 -16.13 28.34
C ASP A 394 -14.41 -14.90 27.43
N VAL A 395 -13.80 -13.84 27.97
CA VAL A 395 -13.62 -12.53 27.29
C VAL A 395 -12.77 -12.63 26.02
N TYR A 396 -11.67 -13.39 26.05
CA TYR A 396 -10.73 -13.51 24.91
C TYR A 396 -10.63 -14.92 24.31
N GLN A 397 -11.16 -15.93 24.99
CA GLN A 397 -10.94 -17.33 24.65
C GLN A 397 -12.14 -18.22 24.94
N MET A 398 -12.16 -19.38 24.28
CA MET A 398 -13.00 -20.50 24.65
C MET A 398 -12.16 -21.54 25.40
N SER A 399 -12.79 -22.33 26.25
CA SER A 399 -12.15 -23.47 26.90
C SER A 399 -13.05 -24.70 26.91
N LEU A 400 -12.40 -25.86 26.77
CA LEU A 400 -13.03 -27.17 26.89
C LEU A 400 -12.65 -27.76 28.23
N VAL A 401 -13.65 -27.94 29.08
CA VAL A 401 -13.45 -28.29 30.48
C VAL A 401 -14.01 -29.68 30.75
N GLU A 402 -13.29 -30.44 31.56
CA GLU A 402 -13.76 -31.69 32.15
C GLU A 402 -14.06 -31.45 33.64
N PRO A 403 -15.25 -31.81 34.14
CA PRO A 403 -15.60 -31.55 35.53
C PRO A 403 -14.71 -32.37 36.48
N GLU A 404 -14.25 -31.75 37.57
CA GLU A 404 -13.42 -32.44 38.55
C GLU A 404 -14.30 -33.25 39.52
N THR A 405 -13.97 -34.52 39.74
CA THR A 405 -14.77 -35.40 40.60
C THR A 405 -14.60 -35.12 42.10
N LYS A 406 -13.54 -34.41 42.49
CA LYS A 406 -13.16 -34.20 43.90
C LYS A 406 -13.67 -32.88 44.48
N ARG A 407 -13.87 -31.87 43.64
CA ARG A 407 -14.23 -30.50 44.05
C ARG A 407 -15.44 -30.05 43.24
N LEU A 408 -16.59 -29.96 43.92
CA LEU A 408 -17.81 -29.41 43.32
C LEU A 408 -17.56 -27.97 42.85
N GLY A 409 -17.96 -27.68 41.62
CA GLY A 409 -17.77 -26.36 40.99
C GLY A 409 -16.40 -26.17 40.32
N TRP A 410 -15.50 -27.15 40.35
CA TRP A 410 -14.19 -27.07 39.69
C TRP A 410 -14.11 -27.98 38.46
N GLY A 411 -13.27 -27.61 37.51
CA GLY A 411 -12.97 -28.47 36.37
C GLY A 411 -11.59 -28.22 35.77
N VAL A 412 -11.11 -29.21 35.03
CA VAL A 412 -9.78 -29.22 34.41
C VAL A 412 -9.91 -28.78 32.95
N VAL A 413 -9.20 -27.72 32.57
CA VAL A 413 -9.18 -27.25 31.19
C VAL A 413 -8.34 -28.20 30.33
N LYS A 414 -8.98 -28.85 29.36
CA LYS A 414 -8.34 -29.76 28.40
C LYS A 414 -7.84 -29.04 27.15
N PHE A 415 -8.47 -27.92 26.81
CA PHE A 415 -8.07 -27.09 25.69
C PHE A 415 -8.52 -25.65 25.94
N ALA A 416 -7.70 -24.67 25.58
CA ALA A 416 -8.06 -23.27 25.53
C ALA A 416 -7.58 -22.67 24.21
N GLY A 417 -8.43 -21.85 23.57
CA GLY A 417 -8.11 -21.24 22.28
C GLY A 417 -8.72 -19.86 22.14
N LEU A 418 -7.98 -18.94 21.51
CA LEU A 418 -8.40 -17.56 21.34
C LEU A 418 -9.61 -17.46 20.40
N LEU A 419 -10.60 -16.67 20.78
CA LEU A 419 -11.82 -16.46 20.00
C LEU A 419 -11.53 -15.79 18.65
N GLN A 420 -10.55 -14.88 18.60
CA GLN A 420 -10.21 -14.14 17.38
C GLN A 420 -9.74 -15.06 16.24
N ASP A 421 -9.10 -16.18 16.57
CA ASP A 421 -8.46 -17.11 15.63
C ASP A 421 -9.39 -18.30 15.27
N MET A 422 -10.64 -18.23 15.73
CA MET A 422 -11.67 -19.26 15.55
C MET A 422 -12.51 -19.05 14.29
N GLN A 423 -12.82 -20.15 13.63
CA GLN A 423 -13.87 -20.28 12.62
C GLN A 423 -14.92 -21.28 13.10
N VAL A 424 -16.20 -20.95 12.88
CA VAL A 424 -17.35 -21.77 13.29
C VAL A 424 -18.27 -21.94 12.11
N SER A 425 -18.52 -23.18 11.70
CA SER A 425 -19.48 -23.54 10.66
C SER A 425 -20.48 -24.59 11.15
N GLY A 426 -21.68 -24.62 10.56
CA GLY A 426 -22.62 -25.72 10.79
C GLY A 426 -22.20 -26.95 10.01
N VAL A 427 -22.55 -28.13 10.49
CA VAL A 427 -22.37 -29.39 9.75
C VAL A 427 -23.62 -29.64 8.90
N GLU A 428 -23.42 -29.94 7.62
CA GLU A 428 -24.51 -30.34 6.73
C GLU A 428 -25.15 -31.63 7.26
N ASP A 429 -26.48 -31.70 7.23
CA ASP A 429 -27.29 -32.83 7.72
C ASP A 429 -27.25 -33.14 9.24
N ASP A 430 -26.55 -32.34 10.06
CA ASP A 430 -26.66 -32.40 11.53
C ASP A 430 -26.86 -31.03 12.16
N SER A 431 -28.11 -30.70 12.46
CA SER A 431 -28.51 -29.45 13.11
C SER A 431 -27.97 -29.31 14.54
N ARG A 432 -27.47 -30.40 15.15
CA ARG A 432 -26.90 -30.41 16.50
C ARG A 432 -25.38 -30.31 16.50
N ALA A 433 -24.73 -30.19 15.34
CA ALA A 433 -23.27 -30.19 15.24
C ALA A 433 -22.71 -28.87 14.69
N LEU A 434 -21.60 -28.43 15.27
CA LEU A 434 -20.78 -27.32 14.78
C LEU A 434 -19.36 -27.81 14.48
N ASN A 435 -18.82 -27.46 13.32
CA ASN A 435 -17.40 -27.62 13.03
C ASN A 435 -16.68 -26.37 13.51
N ILE A 436 -15.71 -26.55 14.42
CA ILE A 436 -14.92 -25.46 14.97
C ILE A 436 -13.46 -25.70 14.65
N VAL A 437 -12.84 -24.70 14.02
CA VAL A 437 -11.40 -24.67 13.70
C VAL A 437 -10.78 -23.49 14.40
N ILE A 438 -9.70 -23.71 15.15
CA ILE A 438 -8.92 -22.64 15.79
C ILE A 438 -7.51 -22.72 15.26
N HIS A 439 -6.97 -21.60 14.82
CA HIS A 439 -5.63 -21.50 14.27
C HIS A 439 -4.63 -21.01 15.31
N LYS A 440 -3.37 -21.42 15.15
CA LYS A 440 -2.25 -20.86 15.92
C LYS A 440 -2.13 -19.36 15.58
N PRO A 441 -1.94 -18.48 16.58
CA PRO A 441 -1.63 -17.08 16.32
C PRO A 441 -0.36 -17.00 15.45
N SER A 442 -0.47 -16.41 14.25
CA SER A 442 0.67 -16.21 13.36
C SER A 442 1.24 -14.80 13.57
N SER A 443 2.57 -14.70 13.70
CA SER A 443 3.28 -13.42 13.63
C SER A 443 3.43 -12.91 12.18
N ASN A 444 3.30 -13.79 11.18
CA ASN A 444 3.38 -13.45 9.77
C ASN A 444 1.98 -13.47 9.11
N PRO A 445 1.47 -12.33 8.61
CA PRO A 445 0.16 -12.26 7.94
C PRO A 445 0.04 -13.13 6.68
N HIS A 446 1.16 -13.45 6.03
CA HIS A 446 1.19 -14.22 4.78
C HIS A 446 1.44 -15.72 4.97
N ALA A 447 1.65 -16.19 6.20
CA ALA A 447 1.83 -17.62 6.48
C ALA A 447 0.49 -18.35 6.43
N LYS A 448 0.49 -19.59 5.91
CA LYS A 448 -0.72 -20.44 5.92
C LYS A 448 -1.16 -20.69 7.38
N PRO A 449 -2.43 -20.47 7.74
CA PRO A 449 -2.93 -20.70 9.09
C PRO A 449 -2.76 -22.16 9.49
N LEU A 450 -2.11 -22.41 10.63
CA LEU A 450 -1.92 -23.75 11.17
C LEU A 450 -3.07 -24.06 12.16
N PRO A 451 -3.96 -25.03 11.90
CA PRO A 451 -5.01 -25.38 12.84
C PRO A 451 -4.43 -26.07 14.08
N ILE A 452 -4.76 -25.56 15.27
CA ILE A 452 -4.43 -26.16 16.57
C ILE A 452 -5.60 -26.97 17.15
N LEU A 453 -6.82 -26.68 16.69
CA LEU A 453 -8.00 -27.47 16.94
C LEU A 453 -8.82 -27.54 15.66
N GLN A 454 -9.27 -28.72 15.30
CA GLN A 454 -10.28 -28.94 14.28
C GLN A 454 -11.15 -30.13 14.71
N ALA A 455 -12.37 -29.83 15.14
CA ALA A 455 -13.26 -30.84 15.71
C ALA A 455 -14.73 -30.50 15.46
N ASN A 456 -15.57 -31.54 15.45
CA ASN A 456 -17.02 -31.39 15.45
C ASN A 456 -17.53 -31.41 16.89
N PHE A 457 -18.30 -30.40 17.24
CA PHE A 457 -18.95 -30.23 18.53
C PHE A 457 -20.41 -30.63 18.39
N ILE A 458 -20.77 -31.76 18.97
CA ILE A 458 -22.13 -32.31 18.93
C ILE A 458 -22.83 -31.96 20.25
N PHE A 459 -23.97 -31.28 20.16
CA PHE A 459 -24.77 -30.86 21.31
C PHE A 459 -25.97 -31.79 21.51
N ALA A 460 -26.55 -31.78 22.71
CA ALA A 460 -27.69 -32.66 23.04
C ALA A 460 -28.92 -32.39 22.14
N ASP A 461 -29.14 -31.12 21.79
CA ASP A 461 -30.28 -30.65 21.02
C ASP A 461 -29.89 -29.45 20.14
N HIS A 462 -30.75 -29.12 19.18
CA HIS A 462 -30.56 -28.02 18.24
C HIS A 462 -30.52 -26.64 18.93
N ILE A 463 -31.22 -26.49 20.06
CA ILE A 463 -31.29 -25.22 20.80
C ILE A 463 -29.93 -24.93 21.42
N ARG A 464 -29.30 -25.90 22.08
CA ARG A 464 -27.94 -25.79 22.64
C ARG A 464 -26.89 -25.55 21.57
N CYS A 465 -27.03 -26.17 20.40
CA CYS A 465 -26.17 -25.91 19.24
C CYS A 465 -26.25 -24.43 18.80
N ILE A 466 -27.47 -23.89 18.64
CA ILE A 466 -27.68 -22.47 18.31
C ILE A 466 -27.11 -21.56 19.42
N ILE A 467 -27.38 -21.85 20.69
CA ILE A 467 -26.88 -21.07 21.82
C ILE A 467 -25.35 -21.03 21.81
N ALA A 468 -24.69 -22.18 21.60
CA ALA A 468 -23.24 -22.26 21.51
C ALA A 468 -22.70 -21.43 20.34
N LYS A 469 -23.30 -21.56 19.15
CA LYS A 469 -22.92 -20.78 17.96
C LYS A 469 -23.05 -19.27 18.22
N GLN A 470 -24.18 -18.83 18.77
CA GLN A 470 -24.42 -17.43 19.11
C GLN A 470 -23.46 -16.92 20.17
N ARG A 471 -23.15 -17.72 21.20
CA ARG A 471 -22.24 -17.35 22.28
C ARG A 471 -20.81 -17.19 21.78
N LEU A 472 -20.34 -18.10 20.93
CA LEU A 472 -19.03 -18.00 20.28
C LEU A 472 -18.96 -16.76 19.37
N ALA A 473 -19.99 -16.50 18.56
CA ALA A 473 -20.06 -15.32 17.71
C ALA A 473 -20.06 -14.00 18.52
N LYS A 474 -20.88 -13.92 19.58
CA LYS A 474 -20.92 -12.77 20.50
C LYS A 474 -19.57 -12.57 21.20
N GLY A 475 -18.96 -13.65 21.70
CA GLY A 475 -17.64 -13.62 22.33
C GLY A 475 -16.56 -13.08 21.39
N ARG A 476 -16.56 -13.48 20.11
CA ARG A 476 -15.63 -12.96 19.09
C ARG A 476 -15.77 -11.45 18.88
N ILE A 477 -17.01 -10.97 18.75
CA ILE A 477 -17.30 -9.54 18.60
C ILE A 477 -16.87 -8.78 19.85
N GLN A 478 -17.17 -9.31 21.04
CA GLN A 478 -16.79 -8.72 22.32
C GLN A 478 -15.26 -8.66 22.51
N ALA A 479 -14.55 -9.75 22.20
CA ALA A 479 -13.08 -9.80 22.24
C ALA A 479 -12.46 -8.74 21.32
N ARG A 480 -12.97 -8.62 20.08
CA ARG A 480 -12.52 -7.59 19.11
C ARG A 480 -12.82 -6.18 19.63
N ARG A 481 -14.00 -5.96 20.20
CA ARG A 481 -14.41 -4.68 20.77
C ARG A 481 -13.53 -4.27 21.94
N MET A 482 -13.27 -5.17 22.89
CA MET A 482 -12.40 -4.92 24.05
C MET A 482 -10.97 -4.57 23.61
N LYS A 483 -10.42 -5.27 22.61
CA LYS A 483 -9.11 -4.93 22.04
C LYS A 483 -9.11 -3.56 21.37
N MET A 484 -10.16 -3.25 20.61
CA MET A 484 -10.28 -1.93 19.96
C MET A 484 -10.38 -0.80 20.98
N GLN A 485 -11.08 -1.02 22.10
CA GLN A 485 -11.14 -0.06 23.22
C GLN A 485 -9.78 0.10 23.90
N ARG A 486 -9.02 -0.99 24.10
CA ARG A 486 -7.63 -0.92 24.60
C ARG A 486 -6.73 -0.13 23.65
N ILE A 487 -6.85 -0.34 22.33
CA ILE A 487 -6.11 0.44 21.32
C ILE A 487 -6.51 1.91 21.38
N ALA A 488 -7.81 2.22 21.43
CA ALA A 488 -8.30 3.59 21.52
C ALA A 488 -7.80 4.30 22.78
N ALA A 489 -7.84 3.62 23.93
CA ALA A 489 -7.30 4.14 25.19
C ALA A 489 -5.78 4.34 25.12
N LEU A 490 -5.05 3.42 24.48
CA LEU A 490 -3.61 3.57 24.28
C LEU A 490 -3.26 4.78 23.41
N LEU A 491 -4.09 5.07 22.41
CA LEU A 491 -3.92 6.19 21.49
C LEU A 491 -4.60 7.49 21.96
N ASP A 492 -5.09 7.54 23.21
CA ASP A 492 -5.85 8.66 23.79
C ASP A 492 -7.04 9.14 22.91
N LEU A 493 -7.65 8.21 22.16
CA LEU A 493 -8.83 8.48 21.34
C LEU A 493 -10.09 8.49 22.23
N PRO A 494 -11.10 9.33 21.92
CA PRO A 494 -12.33 9.37 22.68
C PRO A 494 -13.05 8.01 22.61
N VAL A 495 -13.04 7.28 23.72
CA VAL A 495 -13.78 6.02 23.84
C VAL A 495 -15.24 6.38 23.99
N GLN A 496 -16.06 6.16 22.95
CA GLN A 496 -17.50 6.31 23.10
C GLN A 496 -17.99 5.38 24.22
N PRO A 497 -18.63 5.91 25.28
CA PRO A 497 -19.26 5.06 26.27
C PRO A 497 -20.35 4.27 25.55
N SER A 498 -20.32 2.95 25.72
CA SER A 498 -21.26 2.07 25.05
C SER A 498 -22.69 2.40 25.50
N ALA A 499 -23.57 2.72 24.56
CA ALA A 499 -24.98 2.45 24.72
C ALA A 499 -25.13 0.94 24.94
N THR A 500 -25.47 0.56 26.16
CA THR A 500 -25.87 -0.80 26.52
C THR A 500 -27.29 -1.01 26.04
N GLU A 501 -27.52 -1.01 24.73
CA GLU A 501 -28.81 -1.39 24.14
C GLU A 501 -28.55 -2.38 23.01
N VAL A 502 -28.30 -3.63 23.39
CA VAL A 502 -28.86 -4.74 22.60
C VAL A 502 -30.30 -4.86 23.11
N LEU A 503 -31.26 -4.57 22.23
CA LEU A 503 -32.70 -4.68 22.47
C LEU A 503 -33.06 -5.90 23.34
N GLY A 504 -33.62 -5.61 24.53
CA GLY A 504 -34.29 -6.58 25.40
C GLY A 504 -33.56 -6.85 26.73
N PHE A 505 -34.25 -6.50 27.83
CA PHE A 505 -33.93 -6.74 29.25
C PHE A 505 -33.09 -5.65 29.94
N GLY A 506 -33.80 -4.71 30.58
CA GLY A 506 -33.21 -3.66 31.41
C GLY A 506 -33.04 -4.08 32.88
N GLN A 507 -31.98 -3.57 33.51
CA GLN A 507 -31.94 -3.27 34.94
C GLN A 507 -31.20 -1.95 35.16
N THR A 508 -31.77 -1.13 36.03
CA THR A 508 -31.33 0.22 36.42
C THR A 508 -30.12 0.15 37.36
N ALA A 509 -29.07 0.93 37.08
CA ALA A 509 -28.07 1.31 38.08
C ALA A 509 -27.67 2.78 37.91
N ASN A 510 -27.88 3.57 38.96
CA ASN A 510 -27.46 4.97 39.06
C ASN A 510 -25.93 5.09 39.05
N ALA A 511 -25.38 5.97 38.22
CA ALA A 511 -23.97 6.31 38.17
C ALA A 511 -23.68 7.64 38.91
N SER A 512 -22.65 7.65 39.75
CA SER A 512 -21.96 8.87 40.21
C SER A 512 -20.67 9.07 39.39
N PRO A 513 -20.24 10.31 39.09
CA PRO A 513 -19.13 10.57 38.19
C PRO A 513 -17.85 10.90 38.98
N SER A 514 -16.95 9.93 39.17
CA SER A 514 -15.50 10.16 39.41
C SER A 514 -14.80 8.84 39.70
N GLY A 515 -14.33 8.16 38.66
CA GLY A 515 -13.51 6.97 38.80
C GLY A 515 -13.25 6.36 37.43
N LEU A 516 -11.98 6.34 37.00
CA LEU A 516 -11.55 5.60 35.81
C LEU A 516 -11.97 4.13 35.96
N PRO A 517 -12.54 3.48 34.92
CA PRO A 517 -13.30 2.23 35.09
C PRO A 517 -12.42 0.97 35.17
N PHE A 518 -11.09 1.11 35.31
CA PHE A 518 -10.17 -0.02 35.25
C PHE A 518 -9.69 -0.43 36.64
N ARG A 519 -10.55 -1.17 37.35
CA ARG A 519 -10.12 -1.94 38.52
C ARG A 519 -10.75 -3.33 38.47
N PHE A 520 -10.11 -4.28 37.79
CA PHE A 520 -10.46 -5.71 37.91
C PHE A 520 -9.26 -6.63 37.69
N TYR A 521 -8.69 -7.13 38.79
CA TYR A 521 -8.71 -8.55 39.20
C TYR A 521 -8.08 -8.63 40.59
N GLU A 522 -8.88 -8.40 41.63
CA GLU A 522 -8.47 -8.74 43.00
C GLU A 522 -9.66 -9.36 43.74
N GLN A 523 -10.06 -10.54 43.27
CA GLN A 523 -10.81 -11.48 44.08
C GLN A 523 -10.53 -12.89 43.54
N SER A 524 -10.19 -13.77 44.48
CA SER A 524 -9.85 -15.19 44.31
C SER A 524 -8.38 -15.58 44.14
N ARG A 525 -7.47 -14.95 44.91
CA ARG A 525 -6.29 -15.65 45.46
C ARG A 525 -6.05 -15.23 46.91
N ARG A 526 -6.82 -15.79 47.86
CA ARG A 526 -6.42 -15.81 49.28
C ARG A 526 -5.76 -17.15 49.57
N ALA A 527 -4.51 -17.09 50.04
CA ALA A 527 -3.82 -18.22 50.67
C ALA A 527 -4.55 -18.61 51.99
N PRO A 528 -4.50 -19.89 52.42
CA PRO A 528 -5.13 -20.31 53.65
C PRO A 528 -4.21 -19.96 54.82
N ASN A 529 -4.62 -19.01 55.67
CA ASN A 529 -4.33 -18.95 57.11
C ASN A 529 -4.75 -17.57 57.65
N ASP A 530 -5.98 -17.45 58.15
CA ASP A 530 -6.27 -16.49 59.23
C ASP A 530 -7.58 -16.88 59.95
N PRO A 531 -7.59 -17.18 61.27
CA PRO A 531 -8.76 -17.68 61.97
C PRO A 531 -9.48 -16.59 62.75
N THR A 532 -9.91 -15.49 62.13
CA THR A 532 -10.84 -14.54 62.78
C THR A 532 -11.66 -13.73 61.77
N ALA A 533 -12.87 -14.20 61.42
CA ALA A 533 -13.94 -13.32 60.94
C ALA A 533 -15.32 -13.98 61.10
N ASN A 534 -16.21 -13.25 61.76
CA ASN A 534 -17.53 -13.66 62.23
C ASN A 534 -18.51 -14.08 61.12
N ARG A 535 -19.34 -15.08 61.45
CA ARG A 535 -20.59 -15.45 60.77
C ARG A 535 -21.59 -14.29 60.75
N SER A 536 -22.30 -14.12 59.64
CA SER A 536 -23.69 -13.65 59.62
C SER A 536 -24.55 -14.66 58.84
N VAL A 537 -25.77 -14.89 59.34
CA VAL A 537 -26.73 -15.92 58.92
C VAL A 537 -28.02 -15.23 58.45
N PHE A 538 -28.81 -15.95 57.62
CA PHE A 538 -30.16 -15.70 57.05
C PHE A 538 -30.18 -15.09 55.63
N ALA A 539 -30.94 -15.57 54.63
CA ALA A 539 -31.76 -16.78 54.45
C ALA A 539 -32.09 -17.00 52.95
N SER A 540 -32.44 -18.26 52.64
CA SER A 540 -33.04 -18.88 51.43
C SER A 540 -34.03 -18.01 50.63
N VAL A 541 -34.20 -18.17 49.30
CA VAL A 541 -35.06 -19.12 48.54
C VAL A 541 -34.75 -18.84 47.03
N ASP A 542 -34.38 -19.75 46.12
CA ASP A 542 -35.05 -20.95 45.58
C ASP A 542 -34.01 -21.95 44.97
N LYS A 543 -34.26 -23.26 45.15
CA LYS A 543 -33.45 -24.40 44.64
C LYS A 543 -34.25 -25.22 43.62
N VAL A 544 -33.55 -25.82 42.65
CA VAL A 544 -33.98 -27.02 41.90
C VAL A 544 -32.70 -27.89 41.65
N PRO A 545 -32.77 -29.23 41.47
CA PRO A 545 -32.49 -30.23 42.50
C PRO A 545 -31.23 -31.09 42.25
N ALA A 546 -30.93 -31.91 43.25
CA ALA A 546 -29.74 -32.71 43.47
C ALA A 546 -29.46 -33.84 42.44
N PHE A 547 -28.16 -34.09 42.23
CA PHE A 547 -27.62 -35.33 41.66
C PHE A 547 -27.82 -36.51 42.61
N SER A 548 -28.44 -37.59 42.15
CA SER A 548 -28.46 -38.89 42.84
C SER A 548 -27.54 -39.89 42.14
N ASN A 549 -26.63 -40.47 42.92
CA ASN A 549 -25.78 -41.59 42.57
C ASN A 549 -26.54 -42.91 42.78
N HIS A 550 -26.62 -43.78 41.78
CA HIS A 550 -26.82 -45.21 41.98
C HIS A 550 -25.83 -46.03 41.14
N LYS A 551 -25.05 -46.86 41.84
CA LYS A 551 -24.16 -47.90 41.29
C LYS A 551 -24.70 -49.28 41.68
N CYS A 552 -24.53 -50.24 40.74
CA CYS A 552 -24.47 -51.72 40.87
C CYS A 552 -25.79 -52.51 40.72
N PHE A 553 -25.86 -53.70 40.10
CA PHE A 553 -24.91 -54.65 39.48
C PHE A 553 -25.74 -55.59 38.57
N PHE A 554 -25.25 -56.09 37.43
CA PHE A 554 -25.24 -57.54 37.09
C PHE A 554 -24.53 -57.84 35.74
N LYS A 555 -23.94 -59.04 35.74
CA LYS A 555 -22.97 -59.69 34.85
C LYS A 555 -23.49 -60.11 33.45
N THR A 556 -22.55 -60.11 32.49
CA THR A 556 -22.27 -61.07 31.37
C THR A 556 -23.42 -61.95 30.87
N LYS A 557 -23.69 -62.16 29.57
CA LYS A 557 -22.78 -62.66 28.51
C LYS A 557 -23.60 -62.74 27.20
N ASN A 558 -22.95 -62.49 26.08
CA ASN A 558 -23.14 -63.00 24.70
C ASN A 558 -24.53 -63.45 24.22
N LEU A 559 -25.02 -62.86 23.12
CA LEU A 559 -25.09 -63.53 21.81
C LEU A 559 -25.61 -62.56 20.72
N CYS A 560 -24.80 -62.44 19.67
CA CYS A 560 -25.13 -62.02 18.30
C CYS A 560 -26.22 -62.93 17.66
N PRO A 561 -26.67 -62.75 16.39
CA PRO A 561 -26.40 -61.68 15.41
C PRO A 561 -27.64 -61.29 14.55
N CYS A 562 -27.40 -60.50 13.49
CA CYS A 562 -28.17 -60.45 12.24
C CYS A 562 -29.54 -59.76 12.32
N ALA A 563 -30.03 -59.02 11.35
CA ALA A 563 -29.59 -58.62 10.01
C ALA A 563 -30.54 -57.48 9.58
N SER A 564 -30.23 -56.82 8.46
CA SER A 564 -31.18 -56.19 7.51
C SER A 564 -32.22 -55.22 8.10
N GLY A 565 -32.27 -53.95 7.76
CA GLY A 565 -31.94 -53.34 6.49
C GLY A 565 -32.98 -52.25 6.20
N VAL A 566 -32.58 -51.34 5.31
CA VAL A 566 -33.43 -50.61 4.35
C VAL A 566 -34.43 -49.57 4.89
N SER A 567 -34.26 -48.37 4.34
CA SER A 567 -35.25 -47.29 4.11
C SER A 567 -35.78 -46.58 5.35
N LEU A 568 -35.71 -45.26 5.49
CA LEU A 568 -35.61 -44.15 4.54
C LEU A 568 -34.56 -43.14 5.00
#